data_AF-A0AAU5K4R9-F1
#
_entry.id   AF-A0AAU5K4R9-F1
#
_cell.length_a   1.000
_cell.length_b   1.000
_cell.length_c   1.000
_cell.angle_alpha   90.00
_cell.angle_beta   90.00
_cell.angle_gamma   90.00
#
_symmetry.space_group_name_H-M   'P 1'
#
loop_
_entity.id
_entity.type
_entity.pdbx_description
1 polymer ?
#
loop_
_entity_poly.entity_id
_entity_poly.type
_entity_poly.pdbx_seq_one_letter_code
_entity_poly.pdbx_strand_id
1 'polypeptide(L)'
;MADTINSLASRVQELLVANLTSPAASAAHVATGFHDVIARATALGPDAAWLVGAGHSGLAALAFLHREIDQALFHLDAAVTAGFNDCVALHAAALRPLHEDPRFRAIYQRIRITMADLDELVWIHQEMHIMSRDAARASTENIGRHDTGISLLPQALVPTRVPNTPGVLIARIDLAATQTALQRAIMKADISRAAANASISAVSYNWDNARARRDAWRADDLESQRRQAAAARAFVGRPGVSTLVIPCPPLGSLICPS
;
A
#
# COMPACT_ATOMS: atom_id res chain seq x y z
N MET A 1 -8.81 -0.78 25.36
CA MET A 1 -9.51 -1.10 24.10
C MET A 1 -8.82 -0.46 22.91
N ALA A 2 -8.59 0.87 22.91
CA ALA A 2 -7.83 1.57 21.85
C ALA A 2 -6.44 0.96 21.59
N ASP A 3 -5.67 0.64 22.64
CA ASP A 3 -4.35 0.01 22.48
C ASP A 3 -4.40 -1.36 21.80
N THR A 4 -5.48 -2.12 22.04
CA THR A 4 -5.69 -3.43 21.43
C THR A 4 -6.04 -3.31 19.94
N ILE A 5 -6.86 -2.32 19.58
CA ILE A 5 -7.21 -2.02 18.17
C ILE A 5 -5.97 -1.55 17.43
N ASN A 6 -5.17 -0.65 18.01
CA ASN A 6 -3.92 -0.17 17.42
C ASN A 6 -2.90 -1.31 17.25
N SER A 7 -2.80 -2.21 18.22
CA SER A 7 -1.96 -3.42 18.11
C SER A 7 -2.40 -4.33 16.96
N LEU A 8 -3.71 -4.54 16.78
CA LEU A 8 -4.23 -5.32 15.65
C LEU A 8 -4.03 -4.62 14.30
N ALA A 9 -4.21 -3.30 14.24
CA ALA A 9 -3.92 -2.52 13.03
C ALA A 9 -2.44 -2.63 12.63
N SER A 10 -1.52 -2.51 13.59
CA SER A 10 -0.10 -2.75 13.38
C SER A 10 0.16 -4.17 12.88
N ARG A 11 -0.54 -5.17 13.43
CA ARG A 11 -0.42 -6.55 12.96
C ARG A 11 -0.88 -6.73 11.52
N VAL A 12 -1.98 -6.09 11.11
CA VAL A 12 -2.43 -6.07 9.71
C VAL A 12 -1.35 -5.47 8.81
N GLN A 13 -0.79 -4.33 9.20
CA GLN A 13 0.30 -3.69 8.46
C GLN A 13 1.51 -4.62 8.29
N GLU A 14 1.94 -5.29 9.36
CA GLU A 14 3.05 -6.26 9.31
C GLU A 14 2.79 -7.40 8.32
N LEU A 15 1.58 -7.96 8.34
CA LEU A 15 1.19 -9.04 7.43
C LEU A 15 1.19 -8.59 5.97
N LEU A 16 0.70 -7.37 5.70
CA LEU A 16 0.76 -6.77 4.37
C LEU A 16 2.20 -6.52 3.92
N VAL A 17 3.05 -5.99 4.79
CA VAL A 17 4.49 -5.80 4.48
C VAL A 17 5.17 -7.13 4.20
N ALA A 18 4.90 -8.17 4.98
CA ALA A 18 5.44 -9.51 4.75
C ALA A 18 5.00 -10.06 3.39
N ASN A 19 3.72 -9.91 3.04
CA ASN A 19 3.21 -10.32 1.74
C ASN A 19 3.89 -9.57 0.58
N LEU A 20 4.04 -8.25 0.69
CA LEU A 20 4.66 -7.41 -0.36
C LEU A 20 6.16 -7.66 -0.53
N THR A 21 6.87 -8.04 0.53
CA THR A 21 8.33 -8.22 0.51
C THR A 21 8.77 -9.67 0.33
N SER A 22 7.89 -10.65 0.59
CA SER A 22 8.21 -12.08 0.53
C SER A 22 6.97 -12.93 0.20
N PRO A 23 6.32 -12.72 -0.96
CA PRO A 23 5.00 -13.30 -1.25
C PRO A 23 5.01 -14.84 -1.25
N ALA A 24 5.98 -15.47 -1.90
CA ALA A 24 6.04 -16.94 -2.00
C ALA A 24 6.41 -17.63 -0.66
N ALA A 25 7.27 -17.00 0.15
CA ALA A 25 7.77 -17.60 1.39
C ALA A 25 6.82 -17.42 2.57
N SER A 26 5.88 -16.47 2.49
CA SER A 26 5.04 -16.07 3.63
C SER A 26 3.55 -16.34 3.46
N ALA A 27 3.07 -16.76 2.28
CA ALA A 27 1.63 -16.88 1.98
C ALA A 27 0.81 -17.60 3.07
N ALA A 28 1.22 -18.80 3.50
CA ALA A 28 0.52 -19.55 4.54
C ALA A 28 0.55 -18.87 5.92
N HIS A 29 1.69 -18.25 6.28
CA HIS A 29 1.82 -17.50 7.52
C HIS A 29 0.97 -16.22 7.50
N VAL A 30 0.94 -15.51 6.37
CA VAL A 30 0.16 -14.30 6.18
C VAL A 30 -1.34 -14.62 6.27
N ALA A 31 -1.80 -15.67 5.57
CA ALA A 31 -3.19 -16.11 5.63
C ALA A 31 -3.62 -16.48 7.06
N THR A 32 -2.79 -17.27 7.76
CA THR A 32 -3.03 -17.62 9.17
C THR A 32 -3.08 -16.37 10.05
N GLY A 33 -2.19 -15.41 9.81
CA GLY A 33 -2.17 -14.13 10.51
C GLY A 33 -3.45 -13.30 10.30
N PHE A 34 -3.99 -13.27 9.08
CA PHE A 34 -5.26 -12.60 8.82
C PHE A 34 -6.43 -13.30 9.52
N HIS A 35 -6.45 -14.64 9.56
CA HIS A 35 -7.46 -15.36 10.35
C HIS A 35 -7.38 -15.04 11.85
N ASP A 36 -6.18 -14.91 12.43
CA ASP A 36 -6.00 -14.46 13.82
C ASP A 36 -6.55 -13.04 14.03
N VAL A 37 -6.23 -12.10 13.13
CA VAL A 37 -6.77 -10.73 13.18
C VAL A 37 -8.29 -10.74 13.14
N ILE A 38 -8.90 -11.50 12.23
CA ILE A 38 -10.35 -11.61 12.09
C ILE A 38 -10.98 -12.12 13.38
N ALA A 39 -10.44 -13.21 13.96
CA ALA A 39 -10.98 -13.80 15.18
C ALA A 39 -10.91 -12.81 16.36
N ARG A 40 -9.76 -12.15 16.53
CA ARG A 40 -9.54 -11.19 17.63
C ARG A 40 -10.36 -9.91 17.44
N ALA A 41 -10.43 -9.38 16.23
CA ALA A 41 -11.24 -8.20 15.92
C ALA A 41 -12.74 -8.47 16.11
N THR A 42 -13.22 -9.65 15.72
CA THR A 42 -14.61 -10.08 15.94
C THR A 42 -14.95 -10.08 17.42
N ALA A 43 -14.05 -10.59 18.27
CA ALA A 43 -14.24 -10.61 19.73
C ALA A 43 -14.26 -9.21 20.38
N LEU A 44 -13.67 -8.20 19.73
CA LEU A 44 -13.67 -6.81 20.21
C LEU A 44 -14.96 -6.05 19.87
N GLY A 45 -15.80 -6.60 18.98
CA GLY A 45 -17.10 -6.02 18.64
C GLY A 45 -17.04 -4.95 17.53
N PRO A 46 -18.08 -4.10 17.44
CA PRO A 46 -18.32 -3.25 16.26
C PRO A 46 -17.23 -2.21 16.00
N ASP A 47 -16.57 -1.70 17.04
CA ASP A 47 -15.49 -0.72 16.91
C ASP A 47 -14.26 -1.28 16.19
N ALA A 48 -14.10 -2.61 16.17
CA ALA A 48 -13.05 -3.33 15.46
C ALA A 48 -13.53 -4.01 14.18
N ALA A 49 -14.80 -3.82 13.76
CA ALA A 49 -15.35 -4.48 12.57
C ALA A 49 -14.56 -4.15 11.29
N TRP A 50 -14.01 -2.95 11.20
CA TRP A 50 -13.17 -2.56 10.07
C TRP A 50 -11.87 -3.39 9.96
N LEU A 51 -11.34 -3.92 11.06
CA LEU A 51 -10.20 -4.85 11.06
C LEU A 51 -10.60 -6.25 10.59
N VAL A 52 -11.85 -6.67 10.86
CA VAL A 52 -12.43 -7.88 10.24
C VAL A 52 -12.51 -7.68 8.72
N GLY A 53 -12.97 -6.50 8.29
CA GLY A 53 -12.96 -6.08 6.88
C GLY A 53 -11.56 -6.13 6.27
N ALA A 54 -10.55 -5.59 6.96
CA ALA A 54 -9.16 -5.59 6.52
C ALA A 54 -8.57 -7.00 6.40
N GLY A 55 -8.86 -7.88 7.37
CA GLY A 55 -8.39 -9.27 7.33
C GLY A 55 -9.02 -10.03 6.16
N HIS A 56 -10.32 -9.88 5.94
CA HIS A 56 -11.00 -10.52 4.82
C HIS A 56 -10.60 -9.93 3.46
N SER A 57 -10.38 -8.63 3.33
CA SER A 57 -9.88 -8.05 2.08
C SER A 57 -8.45 -8.52 1.78
N GLY A 58 -7.60 -8.67 2.80
CA GLY A 58 -6.27 -9.28 2.68
C GLY A 58 -6.31 -10.73 2.20
N LEU A 59 -7.19 -11.56 2.78
CA LEU A 59 -7.40 -12.94 2.32
C LEU A 59 -7.97 -13.02 0.90
N ALA A 60 -8.89 -12.12 0.54
CA ALA A 60 -9.41 -12.03 -0.82
C ALA A 60 -8.29 -11.70 -1.83
N ALA A 61 -7.41 -10.75 -1.50
CA ALA A 61 -6.26 -10.40 -2.33
C ALA A 61 -5.30 -11.59 -2.52
N LEU A 62 -4.99 -12.34 -1.44
CA LEU A 62 -4.18 -13.56 -1.54
C LEU A 62 -4.82 -14.60 -2.45
N ALA A 63 -6.12 -14.89 -2.26
CA ALA A 63 -6.85 -15.84 -3.09
C ALA A 63 -6.88 -15.43 -4.56
N PHE A 64 -7.03 -14.13 -4.88
CA PHE A 64 -6.92 -13.63 -6.25
C PHE A 64 -5.53 -13.86 -6.85
N LEU A 65 -4.46 -13.62 -6.08
CA LEU A 65 -3.09 -13.89 -6.53
C LEU A 65 -2.86 -15.37 -6.85
N HIS A 66 -3.50 -16.27 -6.10
CA HIS A 66 -3.45 -17.72 -6.31
C HIS A 66 -4.48 -18.24 -7.33
N ARG A 67 -5.29 -17.35 -7.93
CA ARG A 67 -6.36 -17.69 -8.89
C ARG A 67 -7.47 -18.57 -8.29
N GLU A 68 -7.67 -18.49 -6.98
CA GLU A 68 -8.73 -19.18 -6.24
C GLU A 68 -9.98 -18.30 -6.19
N ILE A 69 -10.66 -18.12 -7.33
CA ILE A 69 -11.71 -17.09 -7.50
C ILE A 69 -12.87 -17.27 -6.52
N ASP A 70 -13.33 -18.50 -6.27
CA ASP A 70 -14.44 -18.74 -5.34
C ASP A 70 -14.08 -18.35 -3.90
N GLN A 71 -12.87 -18.69 -3.45
CA GLN A 71 -12.33 -18.31 -2.15
C GLN A 71 -12.18 -16.78 -2.04
N ALA A 72 -11.71 -16.15 -3.12
CA ALA A 72 -11.53 -14.70 -3.18
C ALA A 72 -12.87 -13.95 -3.08
N LEU A 73 -13.90 -14.41 -3.80
CA LEU A 73 -15.24 -13.84 -3.74
C LEU A 73 -15.90 -14.07 -2.38
N PHE A 74 -15.71 -15.24 -1.76
CA PHE A 74 -16.17 -15.52 -0.41
C PHE A 74 -15.59 -14.51 0.61
N HIS A 75 -14.27 -14.30 0.57
CA HIS A 75 -13.63 -13.36 1.47
C HIS A 75 -13.99 -11.90 1.15
N LEU A 76 -14.14 -11.53 -0.12
CA LEU A 76 -14.58 -10.18 -0.49
C LEU A 76 -16.00 -9.88 0.00
N ASP A 77 -16.92 -10.83 -0.10
CA ASP A 77 -18.28 -10.68 0.42
C ASP A 77 -18.29 -10.50 1.96
N ALA A 78 -17.48 -11.29 2.66
CA ALA A 78 -17.29 -11.15 4.10
C ALA A 78 -16.68 -9.78 4.47
N ALA A 79 -15.71 -9.30 3.69
CA ALA A 79 -15.11 -7.98 3.88
C ALA A 79 -16.15 -6.87 3.74
N VAL A 80 -16.96 -6.89 2.67
CA VAL A 80 -18.03 -5.89 2.43
C VAL A 80 -19.09 -5.95 3.51
N THR A 81 -19.42 -7.15 4.00
CA THR A 81 -20.32 -7.34 5.14
C THR A 81 -19.76 -6.70 6.43
N ALA A 82 -18.45 -6.77 6.63
CA ALA A 82 -17.74 -6.10 7.73
C ALA A 82 -17.47 -4.60 7.49
N GLY A 83 -18.01 -4.02 6.40
CA GLY A 83 -17.94 -2.59 6.10
C GLY A 83 -16.84 -2.19 5.11
N PHE A 84 -16.07 -3.12 4.54
CA PHE A 84 -15.10 -2.81 3.49
C PHE A 84 -15.79 -2.04 2.36
N ASN A 85 -15.22 -0.89 2.00
CA ASN A 85 -15.81 -0.05 0.97
C ASN A 85 -14.80 0.66 0.06
N ASP A 86 -13.60 0.10 -0.07
CA ASP A 86 -12.64 0.57 -1.06
C ASP A 86 -13.03 0.09 -2.46
N CYS A 87 -13.91 0.85 -3.10
CA CYS A 87 -14.37 0.58 -4.46
C CYS A 87 -13.31 0.91 -5.52
N VAL A 88 -12.30 1.73 -5.20
CA VAL A 88 -11.21 2.08 -6.11
C VAL A 88 -10.32 0.86 -6.34
N ALA A 89 -9.98 0.12 -5.28
CA ALA A 89 -9.22 -1.13 -5.39
C ALA A 89 -9.87 -2.14 -6.35
N LEU A 90 -11.21 -2.20 -6.38
CA LEU A 90 -11.98 -3.12 -7.22
C LEU A 90 -12.00 -2.74 -8.72
N HIS A 91 -11.46 -1.59 -9.08
CA HIS A 91 -11.26 -1.15 -10.46
C HIS A 91 -9.85 -1.43 -10.99
N ALA A 92 -8.96 -2.00 -10.16
CA ALA A 92 -7.62 -2.37 -10.59
C ALA A 92 -7.65 -3.29 -11.81
N ALA A 93 -6.67 -3.11 -12.72
CA ALA A 93 -6.63 -3.85 -13.98
C ALA A 93 -6.66 -5.38 -13.79
N ALA A 94 -6.07 -5.88 -12.70
CA ALA A 94 -6.05 -7.30 -12.35
C ALA A 94 -7.44 -7.89 -12.05
N LEU A 95 -8.40 -7.07 -11.61
CA LEU A 95 -9.76 -7.49 -11.26
C LEU A 95 -10.76 -7.28 -12.40
N ARG A 96 -10.36 -6.61 -13.48
CA ARG A 96 -11.23 -6.34 -14.65
C ARG A 96 -11.89 -7.60 -15.24
N PRO A 97 -11.22 -8.78 -15.33
CA PRO A 97 -11.88 -9.99 -15.81
C PRO A 97 -13.09 -10.43 -14.98
N LEU A 98 -13.15 -10.03 -13.70
CA LEU A 98 -14.26 -10.36 -12.80
C LEU A 98 -15.42 -9.38 -12.92
N HIS A 99 -15.28 -8.29 -13.67
CA HIS A 99 -16.35 -7.31 -13.84
C HIS A 99 -17.58 -7.89 -14.54
N GLU A 100 -17.43 -9.01 -15.26
CA GLU A 100 -18.52 -9.77 -15.87
C GLU A 100 -19.12 -10.86 -14.96
N ASP A 101 -18.46 -11.20 -13.84
CA ASP A 101 -18.98 -12.20 -12.90
C ASP A 101 -20.17 -11.60 -12.11
N PRO A 102 -21.36 -12.21 -12.17
CA PRO A 102 -22.54 -11.70 -11.48
C PRO A 102 -22.37 -11.67 -9.95
N ARG A 103 -21.56 -12.57 -9.37
CA ARG A 103 -21.28 -12.60 -7.92
C ARG A 103 -20.43 -11.41 -7.52
N PHE A 104 -19.39 -11.10 -8.30
CA PHE A 104 -18.55 -9.93 -8.07
C PHE A 104 -19.37 -8.63 -8.19
N ARG A 105 -20.23 -8.52 -9.21
CA ARG A 105 -21.15 -7.38 -9.37
C ARG A 105 -22.09 -7.23 -8.18
N ALA A 106 -22.69 -8.33 -7.71
CA ALA A 106 -23.59 -8.31 -6.56
C ALA A 106 -22.89 -7.82 -5.28
N ILE A 107 -21.66 -8.25 -5.04
CA ILE A 107 -20.83 -7.77 -3.92
C ILE A 107 -20.54 -6.27 -4.09
N TYR A 108 -20.08 -5.86 -5.27
CA TYR A 108 -19.75 -4.45 -5.57
C TYR A 108 -20.96 -3.51 -5.36
N GLN A 109 -22.15 -3.91 -5.79
CA GLN A 109 -23.38 -3.13 -5.66
C GLN A 109 -23.83 -2.90 -4.22
N ARG A 110 -23.31 -3.67 -3.25
CA ARG A 110 -23.57 -3.45 -1.81
C ARG A 110 -22.65 -2.41 -1.20
N ILE A 111 -21.57 -2.03 -1.86
CA ILE A 111 -20.60 -1.08 -1.32
C ILE A 111 -21.20 0.32 -1.27
N ARG A 112 -20.98 1.00 -0.14
CA ARG A 112 -21.47 2.36 0.11
C ARG A 112 -20.30 3.24 0.53
N ILE A 113 -20.26 4.47 0.00
CA ILE A 113 -19.14 5.39 0.22
C ILE A 113 -19.65 6.84 0.29
N THR A 114 -18.87 7.71 0.92
CA THR A 114 -19.08 9.16 0.85
C THR A 114 -18.18 9.77 -0.22
N MET A 115 -18.55 10.93 -0.78
CA MET A 115 -17.69 11.58 -1.78
C MET A 115 -16.34 12.01 -1.17
N ALA A 116 -16.34 12.43 0.11
CA ALA A 116 -15.11 12.80 0.82
C ALA A 116 -14.15 11.61 1.00
N ASP A 117 -14.69 10.41 1.25
CA ASP A 117 -13.88 9.20 1.37
C ASP A 117 -13.44 8.67 0.01
N LEU A 118 -14.27 8.79 -1.03
CA LEU A 118 -13.87 8.43 -2.40
C LEU A 118 -12.67 9.27 -2.86
N ASP A 119 -12.66 10.58 -2.60
CA ASP A 119 -11.53 11.45 -2.91
C ASP A 119 -10.23 10.95 -2.26
N GLU A 120 -10.32 10.54 -0.98
CA GLU A 120 -9.16 10.04 -0.26
C GLU A 120 -8.71 8.68 -0.78
N LEU A 121 -9.62 7.76 -1.08
CA LEU A 121 -9.25 6.48 -1.68
C LEU A 121 -8.57 6.66 -3.04
N VAL A 122 -9.11 7.52 -3.90
CA VAL A 122 -8.50 7.84 -5.21
C VAL A 122 -7.08 8.38 -4.99
N TRP A 123 -6.91 9.30 -4.03
CA TRP A 123 -5.59 9.81 -3.68
C TRP A 123 -4.64 8.73 -3.15
N ILE A 124 -5.10 7.86 -2.25
CA ILE A 124 -4.30 6.76 -1.67
C ILE A 124 -3.80 5.83 -2.78
N HIS A 125 -4.69 5.38 -3.67
CA HIS A 125 -4.32 4.50 -4.79
C HIS A 125 -3.36 5.18 -5.77
N GLN A 126 -3.58 6.46 -6.05
CA GLN A 126 -2.67 7.26 -6.88
C GLN A 126 -1.28 7.36 -6.25
N GLU A 127 -1.21 7.58 -4.94
CA GLU A 127 0.07 7.73 -4.25
C GLU A 127 0.80 6.39 -4.14
N MET A 128 0.12 5.27 -3.87
CA MET A 128 0.73 3.93 -3.92
C MET A 128 1.35 3.65 -5.31
N HIS A 129 0.65 4.04 -6.38
CA HIS A 129 1.16 3.88 -7.74
C HIS A 129 2.38 4.77 -8.03
N ILE A 130 2.33 6.06 -7.65
CA ILE A 130 3.47 6.98 -7.80
C ILE A 130 4.69 6.47 -7.03
N MET A 131 4.50 6.01 -5.79
CA MET A 131 5.59 5.49 -4.96
C MET A 131 6.22 4.24 -5.56
N SER A 132 5.43 3.33 -6.12
CA SER A 132 5.96 2.16 -6.83
C SER A 132 6.83 2.59 -8.03
N ARG A 133 6.40 3.58 -8.80
CA ARG A 133 7.18 4.14 -9.92
C ARG A 133 8.45 4.84 -9.45
N ASP A 134 8.37 5.63 -8.38
CA ASP A 134 9.52 6.33 -7.81
C ASP A 134 10.55 5.33 -7.25
N ALA A 135 10.09 4.24 -6.64
CA ALA A 135 10.94 3.14 -6.18
C ALA A 135 11.63 2.43 -7.36
N ALA A 136 10.88 2.10 -8.42
CA ALA A 136 11.46 1.50 -9.62
C ALA A 136 12.52 2.42 -10.26
N ARG A 137 12.21 3.71 -10.37
CA ARG A 137 13.14 4.73 -10.88
C ARG A 137 14.38 4.87 -10.00
N ALA A 138 14.22 4.97 -8.68
CA ALA A 138 15.35 5.04 -7.74
C ALA A 138 16.25 3.80 -7.86
N SER A 139 15.65 2.61 -7.98
CA SER A 139 16.39 1.37 -8.20
C SER A 139 17.24 1.43 -9.47
N THR A 140 16.70 1.97 -10.57
CA THR A 140 17.45 2.13 -11.83
C THR A 140 18.55 3.19 -11.74
N GLU A 141 18.31 4.31 -11.06
CA GLU A 141 19.27 5.40 -10.91
C GLU A 141 20.45 5.02 -10.01
N ASN A 142 20.25 4.05 -9.11
CA ASN A 142 21.31 3.55 -8.22
C ASN A 142 22.25 2.55 -8.92
N ILE A 143 21.91 2.06 -10.12
CA ILE A 143 22.77 1.17 -10.90
C ILE A 143 24.02 1.95 -11.35
N GLY A 144 25.20 1.41 -11.05
CA GLY A 144 26.48 2.00 -11.46
C GLY A 144 26.90 3.25 -10.68
N ARG A 145 26.17 3.55 -9.59
CA ARG A 145 26.49 4.64 -8.67
C ARG A 145 27.69 4.27 -7.80
N HIS A 146 28.69 5.14 -7.72
CA HIS A 146 29.98 4.85 -7.06
C HIS A 146 30.07 5.31 -5.60
N ASP A 147 29.16 6.11 -5.05
CA ASP A 147 29.23 6.47 -3.62
C ASP A 147 28.90 5.30 -2.67
N THR A 148 29.01 5.53 -1.37
CA THR A 148 28.58 4.62 -0.30
C THR A 148 27.34 5.11 0.46
N GLY A 149 26.67 6.15 -0.05
CA GLY A 149 25.48 6.74 0.57
C GLY A 149 24.23 5.88 0.39
N ILE A 150 23.27 6.01 1.31
CA ILE A 150 21.97 5.34 1.22
C ILE A 150 20.95 6.40 0.80
N SER A 151 20.17 6.12 -0.24
CA SER A 151 19.08 6.99 -0.67
C SER A 151 17.78 6.52 -0.05
N LEU A 152 17.09 7.41 0.66
CA LEU A 152 15.78 7.09 1.22
C LEU A 152 14.70 7.34 0.18
N LEU A 153 13.66 6.51 0.17
CA LEU A 153 12.47 6.78 -0.64
C LEU A 153 11.53 7.67 0.18
N PRO A 154 11.23 8.91 -0.26
CA PRO A 154 10.34 9.77 0.48
C PRO A 154 8.95 9.14 0.63
N GLN A 155 8.36 9.29 1.81
CA GLN A 155 7.03 8.80 2.13
C GLN A 155 6.02 9.95 2.11
N ALA A 156 4.87 9.72 1.48
CA ALA A 156 3.73 10.60 1.59
C ALA A 156 3.17 10.62 3.01
N LEU A 157 2.67 11.77 3.45
CA LEU A 157 1.99 11.91 4.73
C LEU A 157 0.63 11.22 4.67
N VAL A 158 0.39 10.27 5.58
CA VAL A 158 -0.91 9.60 5.69
C VAL A 158 -1.94 10.60 6.22
N PRO A 159 -3.12 10.73 5.59
CA PRO A 159 -4.15 11.64 6.06
C PRO A 159 -4.60 11.31 7.49
N THR A 160 -4.79 12.34 8.31
CA THR A 160 -5.17 12.19 9.73
C THR A 160 -6.63 12.53 10.01
N ARG A 161 -7.38 13.00 9.01
CA ARG A 161 -8.82 13.28 9.18
C ARG A 161 -9.57 12.02 9.60
N VAL A 162 -10.66 12.18 10.35
CA VAL A 162 -11.57 11.09 10.65
C VAL A 162 -12.32 10.73 9.36
N PRO A 163 -12.27 9.46 8.88
CA PRO A 163 -13.04 9.05 7.72
C PRO A 163 -14.52 8.86 8.05
N ASN A 164 -15.40 8.99 7.06
CA ASN A 164 -16.83 8.74 7.27
C ASN A 164 -17.18 7.26 7.13
N THR A 165 -16.27 6.47 6.56
CA THR A 165 -16.45 5.04 6.29
C THR A 165 -15.17 4.25 6.55
N PRO A 166 -15.28 2.98 6.97
CA PRO A 166 -14.15 2.23 7.50
C PRO A 166 -13.10 1.82 6.45
N GLY A 167 -13.44 1.69 5.16
CA GLY A 167 -12.48 1.28 4.13
C GLY A 167 -11.36 2.29 3.90
N VAL A 168 -11.53 3.56 4.26
CA VAL A 168 -10.42 4.53 4.26
C VAL A 168 -9.35 4.13 5.28
N LEU A 169 -9.72 3.62 6.46
CA LEU A 169 -8.75 3.14 7.45
C LEU A 169 -7.95 1.95 6.90
N ILE A 170 -8.63 1.04 6.19
CA ILE A 170 -8.01 -0.11 5.53
C ILE A 170 -7.00 0.37 4.48
N ALA A 171 -7.43 1.25 3.58
CA ALA A 171 -6.58 1.80 2.51
C ALA A 171 -5.38 2.60 3.06
N ARG A 172 -5.52 3.30 4.20
CA ARG A 172 -4.39 3.96 4.88
C ARG A 172 -3.36 2.95 5.39
N ILE A 173 -3.79 1.81 5.91
CA ILE A 173 -2.89 0.72 6.30
C ILE A 173 -2.20 0.15 5.07
N ASP A 174 -2.91 -0.05 3.96
CA ASP A 174 -2.33 -0.53 2.70
C ASP A 174 -1.27 0.45 2.17
N LEU A 175 -1.53 1.76 2.23
CA LEU A 175 -0.54 2.79 1.91
C LEU A 175 0.69 2.68 2.81
N ALA A 176 0.51 2.66 4.14
CA ALA A 176 1.62 2.57 5.10
C ALA A 176 2.44 1.27 4.92
N ALA A 177 1.78 0.15 4.62
CA ALA A 177 2.43 -1.11 4.31
C ALA A 177 3.22 -1.03 3.00
N THR A 178 2.65 -0.43 1.96
CA THR A 178 3.33 -0.20 0.68
C THR A 178 4.56 0.69 0.84
N GLN A 179 4.42 1.80 1.57
CA GLN A 179 5.53 2.71 1.91
C GLN A 179 6.67 1.97 2.62
N THR A 180 6.33 1.14 3.60
CA THR A 180 7.30 0.35 4.36
C THR A 180 7.98 -0.71 3.50
N ALA A 181 7.21 -1.44 2.67
CA ALA A 181 7.73 -2.48 1.80
C ALA A 181 8.70 -1.93 0.75
N LEU A 182 8.33 -0.83 0.09
CA LEU A 182 9.17 -0.16 -0.90
C LEU A 182 10.43 0.41 -0.26
N GLN A 183 10.32 1.06 0.91
CA GLN A 183 11.48 1.56 1.65
C GLN A 183 12.47 0.43 2.01
N ARG A 184 11.96 -0.73 2.48
CA ARG A 184 12.80 -1.90 2.78
C ARG A 184 13.51 -2.43 1.54
N ALA A 185 12.81 -2.49 0.40
CA ALA A 185 13.38 -2.95 -0.86
C ALA A 185 14.54 -2.04 -1.32
N ILE A 186 14.33 -0.72 -1.33
CA ILE A 186 15.36 0.26 -1.71
C ILE A 186 16.55 0.22 -0.75
N MET A 187 16.29 0.22 0.55
CA MET A 187 17.36 0.21 1.56
C MET A 187 18.23 -1.06 1.44
N LYS A 188 17.62 -2.22 1.18
CA LYS A 188 18.36 -3.47 0.95
C LYS A 188 19.26 -3.40 -0.28
N ALA A 189 18.76 -2.84 -1.39
CA ALA A 189 19.54 -2.65 -2.61
C ALA A 189 20.72 -1.69 -2.37
N ASP A 190 20.49 -0.55 -1.71
CA ASP A 190 21.52 0.44 -1.44
C ASP A 190 22.58 -0.02 -0.46
N ILE A 191 22.22 -0.77 0.59
CA ILE A 191 23.20 -1.38 1.50
C ILE A 191 24.10 -2.34 0.73
N SER A 192 23.53 -3.16 -0.16
CA SER A 192 24.30 -4.12 -0.96
C SER A 192 25.28 -3.40 -1.89
N ARG A 193 24.82 -2.34 -2.56
CA ARG A 193 25.64 -1.49 -3.44
C ARG A 193 26.75 -0.76 -2.66
N ALA A 194 26.40 -0.12 -1.55
CA ALA A 194 27.35 0.61 -0.72
C ALA A 194 28.44 -0.30 -0.14
N ALA A 195 28.08 -1.51 0.31
CA ALA A 195 29.03 -2.50 0.80
C ALA A 195 29.99 -2.98 -0.32
N ALA A 196 29.48 -3.19 -1.54
CA ALA A 196 30.31 -3.55 -2.69
C ALA A 196 31.31 -2.43 -3.02
N ASN A 197 30.85 -1.17 -3.05
CA ASN A 197 31.69 0.00 -3.31
C ASN A 197 32.73 0.21 -2.21
N ALA A 198 32.36 0.05 -0.93
CA ALA A 198 33.30 0.12 0.19
C ALA A 198 34.40 -0.96 0.07
N SER A 199 34.03 -2.18 -0.34
CA SER A 199 34.99 -3.27 -0.56
C SER A 199 35.95 -2.96 -1.71
N ILE A 200 35.44 -2.40 -2.82
CA ILE A 200 36.29 -1.97 -3.95
C ILE A 200 37.23 -0.85 -3.53
N SER A 201 36.75 0.15 -2.79
CA SER A 201 37.56 1.26 -2.28
C SER A 201 38.66 0.80 -1.32
N ALA A 202 38.46 -0.29 -0.58
CA ALA A 202 39.46 -0.82 0.35
C ALA A 202 40.63 -1.53 -0.36
N VAL A 203 40.38 -2.10 -1.55
CA VAL A 203 41.36 -2.92 -2.29
C VAL A 203 41.98 -2.16 -3.47
N SER A 204 41.27 -1.18 -4.04
CA SER A 204 41.71 -0.43 -5.22
C SER A 204 42.35 0.90 -4.86
N TYR A 205 43.62 1.09 -5.24
CA TYR A 205 44.31 2.39 -5.18
C TYR A 205 43.75 3.42 -6.18
N ASN A 206 42.95 2.99 -7.16
CA ASN A 206 42.43 3.84 -8.25
C ASN A 206 40.96 4.23 -8.07
N TRP A 207 40.49 4.32 -6.82
CA TRP A 207 39.13 4.74 -6.52
C TRP A 207 38.85 6.18 -6.99
N ASP A 208 37.84 6.36 -7.84
CA ASP A 208 37.45 7.68 -8.38
C ASP A 208 36.59 8.45 -7.36
N ASN A 209 37.27 9.09 -6.41
CA ASN A 209 36.65 9.95 -5.40
C ASN A 209 35.82 11.10 -6.00
N ALA A 210 36.21 11.63 -7.17
CA ALA A 210 35.51 12.75 -7.78
C ALA A 210 34.16 12.30 -8.34
N ARG A 211 34.10 11.11 -8.97
CA ARG A 211 32.83 10.50 -9.40
C ARG A 211 31.96 10.12 -8.22
N ALA A 212 32.50 9.47 -7.19
CA ALA A 212 31.73 9.12 -5.99
C ALA A 212 31.07 10.35 -5.35
N ARG A 213 31.76 11.49 -5.29
CA ARG A 213 31.18 12.74 -4.76
C ARG A 213 30.05 13.30 -5.64
N ARG A 214 30.21 13.29 -6.97
CA ARG A 214 29.16 13.73 -7.89
C ARG A 214 27.92 12.85 -7.80
N ASP A 215 28.12 11.54 -7.70
CA ASP A 215 27.05 10.56 -7.56
C ASP A 215 26.27 10.77 -6.26
N ALA A 216 26.97 11.03 -5.14
CA ALA A 216 26.33 11.36 -3.86
C ALA A 216 25.48 12.64 -3.94
N TRP A 217 26.03 13.74 -4.45
CA TRP A 217 25.26 14.99 -4.60
C TRP A 217 24.05 14.84 -5.50
N ARG A 218 24.19 14.11 -6.61
CA ARG A 218 23.06 13.84 -7.50
C ARG A 218 21.98 13.02 -6.79
N ALA A 219 22.35 12.06 -5.95
CA ALA A 219 21.41 11.28 -5.17
C ALA A 219 20.64 12.15 -4.16
N ASP A 220 21.34 13.05 -3.45
CA ASP A 220 20.75 13.98 -2.49
C ASP A 220 19.78 14.97 -3.16
N ASP A 221 20.13 15.48 -4.34
CA ASP A 221 19.28 16.36 -5.15
C ASP A 221 17.98 15.63 -5.56
N LEU A 222 18.10 14.40 -6.05
CA LEU A 222 16.95 13.59 -6.47
C LEU A 222 16.05 13.20 -5.29
N GLU A 223 16.64 12.87 -4.13
CA GLU A 223 15.89 12.63 -2.90
C GLU A 223 15.11 13.88 -2.47
N SER A 224 15.77 15.05 -2.49
CA SER A 224 15.15 16.33 -2.15
C SER A 224 13.99 16.68 -3.07
N GLN A 225 14.15 16.48 -4.39
CA GLN A 225 13.09 16.69 -5.37
C GLN A 225 11.89 15.76 -5.12
N ARG A 226 12.14 14.46 -4.88
CA ARG A 226 11.07 13.50 -4.56
C ARG A 226 10.32 13.87 -3.29
N ARG A 227 11.04 14.31 -2.25
CA ARG A 227 10.45 14.75 -0.98
C ARG A 227 9.54 15.96 -1.19
N GLN A 228 9.99 16.95 -1.94
CA GLN A 228 9.18 18.12 -2.30
C GLN A 228 7.95 17.73 -3.12
N ALA A 229 8.12 16.83 -4.09
CA ALA A 229 7.01 16.35 -4.91
C ALA A 229 5.96 15.59 -4.09
N ALA A 230 6.39 14.73 -3.15
CA ALA A 230 5.49 14.03 -2.23
C ALA A 230 4.75 15.00 -1.30
N ALA A 231 5.45 16.00 -0.74
CA ALA A 231 4.84 17.04 0.09
C ALA A 231 3.82 17.88 -0.68
N ALA A 232 4.12 18.25 -1.93
CA ALA A 232 3.21 19.02 -2.78
C ALA A 232 1.93 18.26 -3.16
N ARG A 233 1.96 16.92 -3.09
CA ARG A 233 0.80 16.05 -3.33
C ARG A 233 0.11 15.61 -2.04
N ALA A 234 0.49 16.11 -0.86
CA ALA A 234 -0.16 15.72 0.38
C ALA A 234 -1.68 15.89 0.28
N PHE A 235 -2.44 14.91 0.77
CA PHE A 235 -3.89 14.96 0.68
C PHE A 235 -4.45 16.18 1.42
N VAL A 236 -5.28 16.95 0.73
CA VAL A 236 -6.06 18.05 1.31
C VAL A 236 -7.52 17.79 1.02
N GLY A 237 -8.29 17.55 2.09
CA GLY A 237 -9.73 17.37 1.98
C GLY A 237 -10.40 18.61 1.40
N ARG A 238 -11.24 18.42 0.39
CA ARG A 238 -11.98 19.52 -0.24
C ARG A 238 -13.06 20.04 0.72
N PRO A 239 -13.09 21.33 1.06
CA PRO A 239 -14.15 21.90 1.90
C PRO A 239 -15.53 21.71 1.26
N GLY A 240 -16.54 21.37 2.07
CA GLY A 240 -17.92 21.25 1.61
C GLY A 240 -18.27 20.01 0.79
N VAL A 241 -17.35 19.04 0.66
CA VAL A 241 -17.66 17.76 0.01
C VAL A 241 -18.68 16.97 0.84
N SER A 242 -19.64 16.37 0.12
CA SER A 242 -20.71 15.58 0.74
C SER A 242 -20.17 14.39 1.54
N THR A 243 -20.66 14.28 2.77
CA THR A 243 -20.48 13.14 3.68
C THR A 243 -21.68 12.18 3.64
N LEU A 244 -22.63 12.40 2.71
CA LEU A 244 -23.77 11.52 2.55
C LEU A 244 -23.31 10.19 1.94
N VAL A 245 -23.73 9.09 2.58
CA VAL A 245 -23.40 7.73 2.16
C VAL A 245 -24.26 7.35 0.95
N ILE A 246 -23.60 7.10 -0.19
CA ILE A 246 -24.23 6.73 -1.46
C ILE A 246 -23.71 5.38 -1.98
N PRO A 247 -24.41 4.71 -2.91
CA PRO A 247 -23.81 3.65 -3.71
C PRO A 247 -22.52 4.11 -4.38
N CYS A 248 -21.55 3.19 -4.49
CA CYS A 248 -20.32 3.49 -5.22
C CYS A 248 -20.61 3.81 -6.70
N PRO A 249 -19.72 4.57 -7.36
CA PRO A 249 -19.78 4.76 -8.81
C PRO A 249 -19.93 3.43 -9.55
N PRO A 250 -20.58 3.38 -10.72
CA PRO A 250 -20.76 2.13 -11.46
C PRO A 250 -19.44 1.39 -11.69
N LEU A 251 -19.46 0.06 -11.64
CA LEU A 251 -18.26 -0.74 -11.90
C LEU A 251 -17.71 -0.44 -13.30
N GLY A 252 -16.41 -0.19 -13.39
CA GLY A 252 -15.74 0.23 -14.62
C GLY A 252 -15.78 1.74 -14.92
N SER A 253 -16.49 2.54 -14.10
CA SER A 253 -16.55 4.00 -14.30
C SER A 253 -15.35 4.75 -13.71
N LEU A 254 -14.65 4.16 -12.74
CA LEU A 254 -13.46 4.77 -12.17
C LEU A 254 -12.23 4.44 -13.01
N ILE A 255 -11.50 5.50 -13.37
CA ILE A 255 -10.17 5.37 -13.98
C ILE A 255 -9.20 5.10 -12.83
N CYS A 256 -8.74 3.85 -12.71
CA CYS A 256 -7.63 3.56 -11.81
C CYS A 256 -6.34 4.22 -12.33
N PRO A 257 -5.51 4.77 -11.44
CA PRO A 257 -4.15 5.17 -11.78
C PRO A 257 -3.40 4.04 -12.48
N SER A 258 -2.79 4.34 -13.63
CA SER A 258 -2.02 3.39 -14.46
C SER A 258 -0.56 3.76 -14.57
#